data_AF-A0A931ZVC7-F1
#
_entry.id   AF-A0A931ZVC7-F1
#
_cell.length_a   1.000
_cell.length_b   1.000
_cell.length_c   1.000
_cell.angle_alpha   90.00
_cell.angle_beta   90.00
_cell.angle_gamma   90.00
#
_symmetry.space_group_name_H-M   'P 1'
#
loop_
_entity.id
_entity.type
_entity.pdbx_description
1 polymer ?
#
loop_
_entity_poly.entity_id
_entity_poly.type
_entity_poly.pdbx_seq_one_letter_code
_entity_poly.pdbx_strand_id
1 'polypeptide(L)' 'TADAVELVERIRARHSILLVPGEHFGVPGHLRLGFGNEPAELERALGELEQPFREMTRD' A
#
# COMPACT_ATOMS: atom_id res chain seq x y z
N THR A 1 -7.44 14.07 3.03
CA THR A 1 -7.52 12.60 3.11
C THR A 1 -7.49 12.03 1.70
N ALA A 2 -6.34 11.50 1.29
CA ALA A 2 -6.24 10.79 0.02
C ALA A 2 -7.18 9.57 0.02
N ASP A 3 -7.85 9.31 -1.10
CA ASP A 3 -8.64 8.11 -1.30
C ASP A 3 -7.72 6.88 -1.26
N ALA A 4 -7.99 5.94 -0.35
CA ALA A 4 -7.18 4.74 -0.18
C ALA A 4 -7.18 3.85 -1.43
N VAL A 5 -8.26 3.85 -2.23
CA VAL A 5 -8.31 3.15 -3.52
C VAL A 5 -7.32 3.75 -4.51
N GLU A 6 -7.30 5.08 -4.62
CA GLU A 6 -6.37 5.78 -5.50
C GLU A 6 -4.91 5.57 -5.06
N LEU A 7 -4.65 5.61 -3.75
CA LEU A 7 -3.33 5.39 -3.18
C LEU A 7 -2.77 4.01 -3.58
N VAL A 8 -3.54 2.93 -3.37
CA VAL A 8 -3.05 1.57 -3.68
C VAL A 8 -2.86 1.36 -5.17
N GLU A 9 -3.68 1.95 -6.04
CA GLU A 9 -3.53 1.83 -7.49
C GLU A 9 -2.27 2.54 -7.99
N ARG A 10 -1.97 3.73 -7.45
CA ARG A 10 -0.73 4.45 -7.76
C ARG A 10 0.50 3.69 -7.30
N ILE A 11 0.47 3.11 -6.09
CA ILE A 11 1.56 2.28 -5.55
C ILE A 11 1.77 1.04 -6.43
N ARG A 12 0.69 0.33 -6.79
CA ARG A 12 0.74 -0.85 -7.66
C ARG A 12 1.34 -0.53 -9.02
N ALA A 13 0.88 0.56 -9.65
CA ALA A 13 1.32 0.94 -10.99
C ALA A 13 2.80 1.37 -11.05
N ARG A 14 3.31 2.04 -10.00
CA ARG A 14 4.68 2.59 -10.00
C ARG A 14 5.72 1.69 -9.37
N HIS A 15 5.33 0.89 -8.38
CA HIS A 15 6.27 0.12 -7.54
C HIS A 15 6.04 -1.39 -7.62
N SER A 16 5.01 -1.86 -8.35
CA SER A 16 4.65 -3.28 -8.40
C SER A 16 4.38 -3.90 -7.02
N ILE A 17 3.89 -3.09 -6.07
CA ILE A 17 3.50 -3.53 -4.72
C ILE A 17 1.97 -3.56 -4.66
N LEU A 18 1.41 -4.70 -4.25
CA LEU A 18 -0.03 -4.86 -4.10
C LEU A 18 -0.45 -4.66 -2.64
N LEU A 19 -1.33 -3.70 -2.42
CA LEU A 19 -2.04 -3.45 -1.17
C LEU A 19 -3.54 -3.55 -1.43
N VAL A 20 -4.34 -3.72 -0.38
CA VAL A 20 -5.81 -3.75 -0.54
C VAL A 20 -6.42 -2.57 0.21
N PRO A 21 -7.29 -1.78 -0.44
CA PRO A 21 -7.95 -0.65 0.19
C PRO A 21 -9.02 -1.15 1.19
N GLY A 22 -9.15 -0.46 2.31
CA GLY A 22 -10.09 -0.81 3.40
C GLY A 22 -11.55 -0.70 2.98
N GLU A 23 -11.84 0.02 1.90
CA GLU A 23 -13.11 0.15 1.21
C GLU A 23 -13.69 -1.23 0.84
N HIS A 24 -12.84 -2.21 0.51
CA HIS A 24 -13.27 -3.59 0.24
C HIS A 24 -13.76 -4.34 1.48
N PHE A 25 -13.51 -3.82 2.68
CA PHE A 25 -13.89 -4.41 3.97
C PHE A 25 -14.88 -3.55 4.77
N GLY A 26 -15.34 -2.42 4.21
CA GLY A 26 -16.18 -1.46 4.92
C GLY A 26 -15.43 -0.64 6.00
N VAL A 27 -14.10 -0.55 5.89
CA VAL A 27 -13.24 0.21 6.82
C VAL A 27 -12.48 1.28 6.03
N PRO A 28 -13.14 2.39 5.64
CA PRO A 28 -12.55 3.39 4.76
C PRO A 28 -11.32 4.06 5.36
N GLY A 29 -10.41 4.51 4.50
CA GLY A 29 -9.18 5.20 4.91
C GLY A 29 -8.13 4.31 5.59
N HIS A 30 -8.31 2.98 5.56
CA HIS A 30 -7.34 2.00 6.04
C HIS A 30 -6.81 1.18 4.87
N LEU A 31 -5.67 0.51 5.07
CA LEU A 31 -5.10 -0.44 4.11
C LEU A 31 -4.92 -1.80 4.78
N ARG A 32 -5.14 -2.87 4.02
CA ARG A 32 -4.77 -4.23 4.43
C ARG A 32 -3.44 -4.61 3.79
N LEU A 33 -2.46 -4.93 4.64
CA LEU A 33 -1.17 -5.47 4.26
C LEU A 33 -1.17 -7.00 4.44
N GLY A 34 -0.87 -7.72 3.36
CA GLY A 34 -0.61 -9.16 3.43
C GLY A 34 0.86 -9.42 3.79
N PHE A 35 1.12 -10.30 4.73
CA PHE A 35 2.47 -10.62 5.23
C PHE A 35 2.76 -12.14 5.22
N GLY A 36 2.03 -12.89 4.39
CA GLY A 36 2.16 -14.35 4.26
C GLY A 36 3.15 -14.82 3.20
N ASN A 37 3.88 -13.89 2.58
CA ASN A 37 4.89 -14.16 1.57
C ASN A 37 6.24 -14.54 2.21
N GLU A 38 7.23 -14.86 1.38
CA GLU A 38 8.57 -15.19 1.85
C GLU A 38 9.22 -13.96 2.54
N PRO A 39 9.90 -14.12 3.70
CA PRO A 39 10.39 -12.97 4.48
C PRO A 39 11.25 -11.96 3.71
N ALA A 40 12.18 -12.40 2.86
CA ALA A 40 13.04 -11.49 2.13
C ALA A 40 12.27 -10.71 1.05
N GLU A 41 11.26 -11.34 0.43
CA GLU A 41 10.33 -10.63 -0.44
C GLU A 41 9.53 -9.55 0.31
N LEU A 42 9.06 -9.87 1.53
CA LEU A 42 8.28 -8.94 2.35
C LEU A 42 9.12 -7.75 2.76
N GLU A 43 10.33 -7.99 3.27
CA GLU A 43 11.27 -6.96 3.70
C GLU A 43 11.64 -6.03 2.54
N ARG A 44 11.92 -6.59 1.36
CA ARG A 44 12.20 -5.79 0.16
C ARG A 44 11.02 -4.90 -0.21
N ALA A 45 9.80 -5.47 -0.26
CA ALA A 45 8.60 -4.71 -0.61
C ALA A 45 8.29 -3.62 0.42
N LEU A 46 8.47 -3.88 1.71
CA LEU A 46 8.29 -2.89 2.78
C LEU A 46 9.31 -1.74 2.68
N GLY A 47 10.57 -2.05 2.36
CA GLY A 47 11.60 -1.04 2.13
C GLY A 47 11.30 -0.16 0.92
N GLU A 48 10.82 -0.76 -0.19
CA GLU A 48 10.40 -0.03 -1.39
C GLU A 48 9.13 0.81 -1.17
N LEU A 49 8.26 0.39 -0.25
CA LEU A 49 6.99 1.06 0.05
C LEU A 49 7.14 2.36 0.85
N GLU A 50 8.18 2.50 1.69
CA GLU A 50 8.28 3.61 2.65
C GLU A 50 8.18 5.00 1.99
N GLN A 51 9.05 5.27 1.01
CA GLN A 51 9.11 6.56 0.34
C GLN A 51 7.82 6.90 -0.44
N PRO A 52 7.31 6.05 -1.35
CA PRO A 52 6.10 6.38 -2.09
C PRO A 52 4.88 6.50 -1.20
N PHE A 53 4.79 5.71 -0.13
CA PHE A 53 3.72 5.87 0.85
C PHE A 53 3.79 7.26 1.50
N ARG A 54 4.96 7.70 1.98
CA ARG A 54 5.13 9.04 2.58
C ARG A 54 4.84 10.18 1.60
N GLU A 55 5.29 10.08 0.37
CA GLU A 55 5.03 11.10 -0.66
C GLU A 55 3.54 11.24 -0.96
N MET A 56 2.81 10.12 -1.00
CA MET A 56 1.40 10.09 -1.41
C MET A 56 0.43 10.32 -0.25
N THR A 57 0.87 10.18 1.01
CA THR A 57 0.05 10.51 2.20
C THR A 57 0.36 11.87 2.78
N ARG A 58 1.35 12.60 2.26
CA ARG A 58 1.62 13.99 2.63
C ARG A 58 0.71 14.92 1.82
N ASP A 59 -0.51 15.09 2.32
CA ASP A 59 -1.43 16.23 2.13
C ASP A 59 -2.41 16.31 3.32
#